data_AF-A0A1L7D6L1-F1
#
_entry.id   AF-A0A1L7D6L1-F1
#
_cell.length_a   1.000
_cell.length_b   1.000
_cell.length_c   1.000
_cell.angle_alpha   90.00
_cell.angle_beta   90.00
_cell.angle_gamma   90.00
#
_symmetry.space_group_name_H-M   'P 1'
#
loop_
_entity.id
_entity.type
_entity.pdbx_description
1 polymer ?
#
loop_
_entity_poly.entity_id
_entity_poly.type
_entity_poly.pdbx_seq_one_letter_code
_entity_poly.pdbx_strand_id
1 'polypeptide(L)' 'MRIFFQAGTPSCVGIRTEVAETATTVNIKLFTGALPGTDGPCTREAALASAVVTLDNPVGARVITGRDLMGSLQLSS' A
#
# COMPACT_ATOMS: atom_id res chain seq x y z
N MET A 1 2.09 -6.71 9.19
CA MET A 1 3.17 -6.62 8.18
C MET A 1 3.25 -5.18 7.68
N ARG A 2 4.44 -4.64 7.36
CA ARG A 2 4.57 -3.26 6.85
C ARG A 2 4.94 -3.26 5.36
N ILE A 3 4.24 -2.45 4.59
CA ILE A 3 4.53 -2.20 3.18
C ILE A 3 4.99 -0.77 2.99
N PHE A 4 5.86 -0.55 2.02
CA PHE A 4 6.42 0.75 1.66
C PHE A 4 6.11 1.06 0.19
N PHE A 5 5.76 2.30 -0.08
CA PHE A 5 5.33 2.74 -1.41
C PHE A 5 5.54 4.24 -1.57
N GLN A 6 5.51 4.70 -2.82
CA GLN A 6 5.47 6.13 -3.12
C GLN A 6 4.02 6.59 -3.15
N ALA A 7 3.73 7.72 -2.51
CA ALA A 7 2.42 8.34 -2.52
C ALA A 7 2.54 9.85 -2.71
N GLY A 8 1.44 10.48 -3.12
CA GLY A 8 1.31 11.93 -3.13
C GLY A 8 1.27 12.52 -1.71
N THR A 9 1.08 13.83 -1.63
CA THR A 9 0.97 14.56 -0.37
C THR A 9 -0.06 13.90 0.58
N PRO A 10 0.30 13.56 1.84
CA PRO A 10 -0.57 12.79 2.74
C PRO A 10 -1.92 13.43 3.07
N SER A 11 -2.02 14.76 3.03
CA SER A 11 -3.28 15.49 3.22
C SER A 11 -4.22 15.41 2.01
N CYS A 12 -3.73 14.93 0.86
CA CYS A 12 -4.43 14.89 -0.41
C CYS A 12 -4.73 13.48 -0.90
N VAL A 13 -3.94 12.49 -0.48
CA VAL A 13 -4.01 11.12 -1.00
C VAL A 13 -4.34 10.15 0.13
N GLY A 14 -5.41 9.40 -0.07
CA GLY A 14 -5.78 8.27 0.75
C GLY A 14 -5.23 6.97 0.18
N ILE A 15 -5.13 5.97 1.05
CA ILE A 15 -4.76 4.61 0.67
C ILE A 15 -5.84 3.62 1.07
N ARG A 16 -5.94 2.53 0.32
CA ARG A 16 -6.71 1.35 0.68
C ARG A 16 -5.92 0.11 0.28
N THR A 17 -5.92 -0.89 1.12
CA THR A 17 -5.29 -2.19 0.84
C THR A 17 -6.34 -3.28 0.79
N GLU A 18 -6.20 -4.20 -0.17
CA GLU A 18 -6.90 -5.48 -0.16
C GLU A 18 -5.88 -6.62 -0.04
N VAL A 19 -6.18 -7.59 0.81
CA VAL A 19 -5.32 -8.75 1.07
C VAL A 19 -6.07 -10.00 0.68
N ALA A 20 -5.41 -10.87 -0.09
CA ALA A 20 -5.85 -12.23 -0.32
C ALA A 20 -4.75 -13.19 0.15
N GLU A 21 -5.07 -14.06 1.10
CA GLU A 21 -4.14 -15.04 1.67
C GLU A 21 -4.47 -16.45 1.20
N THR A 22 -3.42 -17.21 0.90
CA THR A 22 -3.45 -18.67 0.76
C THR A 22 -2.45 -19.30 1.74
N ALA A 23 -2.38 -20.63 1.75
CA ALA A 23 -1.39 -21.34 2.56
C ALA A 23 0.06 -20.99 2.21
N THR A 24 0.33 -20.57 0.97
CA THR A 24 1.69 -20.33 0.46
C THR A 24 1.93 -18.92 -0.06
N THR A 25 0.89 -18.10 -0.20
CA THR A 25 0.98 -16.78 -0.83
C THR A 25 0.19 -15.73 -0.06
N VAL A 26 0.73 -14.51 0.02
CA VAL A 26 0.01 -13.30 0.43
C VAL A 26 0.01 -12.33 -0.74
N ASN A 27 -1.18 -11.99 -1.26
CA ASN A 27 -1.34 -11.03 -2.34
C ASN A 27 -1.89 -9.72 -1.76
N ILE A 28 -1.15 -8.63 -1.95
CA ILE A 28 -1.52 -7.29 -1.49
C ILE A 28 -1.78 -6.40 -2.70
N LYS A 29 -2.99 -5.87 -2.79
CA LYS A 29 -3.33 -4.79 -3.72
C LYS A 29 -3.33 -3.47 -2.95
N LEU A 30 -2.52 -2.52 -3.41
CA LEU A 30 -2.54 -1.16 -2.90
C LEU A 30 -3.27 -0.26 -3.89
N PHE A 31 -4.23 0.49 -3.36
CA PHE A 31 -4.93 1.55 -4.08
C PHE A 31 -4.57 2.89 -3.45
N THR A 32 -4.16 3.84 -4.28
CA THR A 32 -3.91 5.23 -3.90
C THR A 32 -4.88 6.12 -4.67
N GLY A 33 -5.45 7.13 -4.02
CA GLY A 33 -6.40 8.03 -4.67
C GLY A 33 -6.56 9.34 -3.93
N ALA A 34 -7.08 10.36 -4.62
CA ALA A 34 -7.37 11.64 -4.00
C ALA A 34 -8.44 11.49 -2.90
N LEU A 35 -8.24 12.16 -1.78
CA LEU A 35 -9.27 12.28 -0.75
C LEU A 35 -10.41 13.19 -1.23
N PRO A 36 -11.66 12.92 -0.85
CA PRO A 36 -12.77 13.79 -1.18
C PRO A 36 -12.66 15.15 -0.46
N GLY A 37 -13.01 16.23 -1.15
CA GLY A 37 -13.04 17.59 -0.57
C GLY A 37 -11.67 18.25 -0.40
N THR A 38 -10.64 17.77 -1.10
CA THR A 38 -9.33 18.43 -1.11
C THR A 38 -9.33 19.59 -2.10
N ASP A 39 -9.55 20.80 -1.61
CA ASP A 39 -9.65 22.02 -2.43
C ASP A 39 -8.30 22.79 -2.54
N GLY A 40 -7.23 22.26 -1.93
CA GLY A 40 -5.88 22.86 -1.93
C GLY A 40 -4.96 22.31 -3.03
N PRO A 41 -3.80 22.95 -3.29
CA PRO A 41 -2.84 22.48 -4.28
C PRO A 41 -2.22 21.15 -3.85
N CYS A 42 -2.79 20.05 -4.33
CA CYS A 42 -2.22 18.72 -4.17
C CYS A 42 -1.02 18.58 -5.11
N THR A 43 0.16 18.92 -4.60
CA THR A 43 1.42 18.70 -5.30
C THR A 43 1.66 17.20 -5.51
N ARG A 44 2.17 16.84 -6.69
CA ARG A 44 2.65 15.46 -6.97
C ARG A 44 4.03 15.27 -6.35
N GLU A 45 4.12 15.33 -5.03
CA GLU A 45 5.33 14.89 -4.34
C GLU A 45 5.40 13.36 -4.40
N ALA A 46 6.58 12.80 -4.67
CA ALA A 46 6.82 11.36 -4.53
C ALA A 46 7.26 11.06 -3.10
N ALA A 47 6.34 11.22 -2.14
CA ALA A 47 6.63 10.99 -0.73
C ALA A 47 6.73 9.47 -0.46
N LEU A 48 7.77 9.07 0.28
CA LEU A 48 7.85 7.69 0.76
C LEU A 48 6.85 7.51 1.90
N ALA A 49 5.95 6.56 1.74
CA ALA A 49 4.90 6.24 2.69
C ALA A 49 4.99 4.77 3.12
N SER A 50 4.30 4.44 4.23
CA SER A 50 4.16 3.05 4.66
C SER A 50 2.78 2.79 5.25
N ALA A 51 2.33 1.55 5.14
CA ALA A 51 1.08 1.08 5.72
C ALA A 51 1.29 -0.22 6.48
N VAL A 52 0.54 -0.42 7.56
CA VAL A 52 0.46 -1.70 8.25
C VAL A 52 -0.72 -2.47 7.69
N VAL A 53 -0.43 -3.67 7.20
CA VAL A 53 -1.40 -4.63 6.70
C VAL A 53 -1.56 -5.73 7.75
N THR A 54 -2.81 -5.97 8.15
CA THR A 54 -3.19 -7.08 9.02
C THR A 54 -3.30 -8.34 8.17
N LEU A 55 -2.73 -9.43 8.67
CA LEU A 55 -2.83 -10.76 8.06
C LEU A 55 -3.51 -11.70 9.05
N ASP A 56 -4.29 -12.63 8.54
CA ASP A 56 -4.97 -13.66 9.34
C ASP A 56 -3.98 -14.69 9.89
N ASN A 57 -2.88 -14.93 9.17
CA ASN A 57 -1.82 -15.85 9.58
C ASN A 57 -0.44 -15.16 9.57
N PRO A 58 0.55 -15.68 10.33
CA PRO A 58 1.94 -15.19 10.28
C PRO A 58 2.54 -15.37 8.88
N VAL A 59 3.34 -14.41 8.39
CA VAL A 59 3.94 -14.45 7.03
C VAL A 59 4.70 -15.76 6.79
N GLY A 60 5.61 -16.15 7.70
CA GLY A 60 6.38 -17.39 7.57
C GLY A 60 7.17 -17.46 6.26
N ALA A 61 7.16 -18.62 5.61
CA ALA A 61 7.82 -18.86 4.32
C ALA A 61 6.92 -18.52 3.11
N ARG A 62 5.80 -17.81 3.31
CA ARG A 62 4.85 -17.51 2.24
C ARG A 62 5.42 -16.47 1.28
N VAL A 63 5.17 -16.67 0.00
CA VAL A 63 5.55 -15.73 -1.05
C VAL A 63 4.64 -14.51 -0.97
N ILE A 64 5.24 -13.34 -0.85
CA ILE A 64 4.49 -12.09 -0.86
C ILE A 64 4.53 -11.51 -2.27
N THR A 65 3.35 -11.21 -2.79
CA THR A 65 3.18 -10.54 -4.08
C THR A 65 2.41 -9.25 -3.85
N GLY A 66 2.83 -8.18 -4.52
CA GLY A 66 2.23 -6.86 -4.38
C GLY A 66 2.16 -6.12 -5.70
N ARG A 67 1.06 -5.42 -5.94
CA ARG A 67 0.98 -4.41 -7.00
C ARG A 67 0.49 -3.10 -6.41
N ASP A 68 1.21 -2.04 -6.72
CA ASP A 68 0.75 -0.67 -6.62
C ASP A 68 0.39 -0.21 -8.05
N LEU A 69 -0.69 0.52 -8.21
CA LEU A 69 -1.09 1.09 -9.50
C LEU A 69 -0.13 2.20 -9.95
N MET A 70 0.66 2.77 -9.03
CA MET A 70 1.66 3.80 -9.30
C MET A 70 3.10 3.27 -9.44
N GLY A 71 3.38 1.99 -9.16
CA GLY A 71 4.73 1.43 -9.20
C GLY A 71 4.89 0.05 -8.57
N SER A 72 6.12 -0.32 -8.20
CA SER A 72 6.39 -1.56 -7.45
C SER A 72 6.21 -1.33 -5.95
N LEU A 73 5.36 -2.14 -5.32
CA LEU A 73 5.21 -2.16 -3.87
C LEU A 73 6.47 -2.77 -3.23
N GLN A 74 7.16 -2.03 -2.38
CA GLN A 74 8.28 -2.57 -1.61
C GLN A 74 7.75 -3.20 -0.31
N LEU A 75 8.22 -4.40 -0.04
CA LEU A 75 7.79 -5.22 1.09
C LEU A 75 8.96 -5.31 2.05
N SER A 76 8.75 -5.02 3.34
CA SER A 76 9.74 -5.35 4.37
C SER A 76 9.13 -6.39 5.30
N SER A 77 9.78 -7.56 5.31
CA SER A 77 9.50 -8.69 6.21
C SER A 77 10.11 -8.45 7.57
#